data_AF-A0A0G2J785-F1
#
_entry.id   AF-A0A0G2J785-F1
#
_cell.length_a   1.000
_cell.length_b   1.000
_cell.length_c   1.000
_cell.angle_alpha   90.00
_cell.angle_beta   90.00
_cell.angle_gamma   90.00
#
_symmetry.space_group_name_H-M   'P 1'
#
loop_
_entity.id
_entity.type
_entity.pdbx_description
1 polymer ?
#
loop_
_entity_poly.entity_id
_entity_poly.type
_entity_poly.pdbx_seq_one_letter_code
_entity_poly.pdbx_strand_id
1 'polypeptide(L)'
;MVKLLPSETGQNSQNRHESRLFFSTLEHAAIPSSPTDLFLPLLQQLRSQWVKTCENAEYHLSEMLLESFKSNGKNPELIKIHLEDAQIWLRFHKTLKTQLSVLRDLHSTYTSRSPILAEEASGWDSDDFLRQVEGFERGCQALFNNLSSISREIIQLEFNLTSIAEARFSTSTNKSMKRLSWITLSTQTLFGMNVDALEKKPPWWLYIPFAFGTIVVALIVWITFKSNPG
;
A
#
# COMPACT_ATOMS: atom_id res chain seq x y z
N MET A 1 -74.56 64.16 -3.94
CA MET A 1 -74.10 62.76 -3.96
C MET A 1 -72.76 62.73 -3.22
N VAL A 2 -72.72 62.53 -1.89
CA VAL A 2 -72.63 61.22 -1.17
C VAL A 2 -71.29 60.53 -1.51
N LYS A 3 -70.20 60.79 -0.72
CA LYS A 3 -69.55 59.94 0.34
C LYS A 3 -68.72 58.77 -0.25
N LEU A 4 -67.50 58.38 0.16
CA LEU A 4 -66.65 58.45 1.37
C LEU A 4 -65.18 58.10 0.97
N LEU A 5 -64.17 58.56 1.73
CA LEU A 5 -62.81 57.96 1.87
C LEU A 5 -62.85 56.86 2.96
N PRO A 6 -61.79 56.07 3.28
CA PRO A 6 -60.62 55.54 2.54
C PRO A 6 -60.45 54.00 2.73
N SER A 7 -59.44 53.37 2.11
CA SER A 7 -58.79 52.18 2.74
C SER A 7 -57.33 52.03 2.30
N GLU A 8 -56.43 52.18 3.27
CA GLU A 8 -55.10 51.60 3.24
C GLU A 8 -55.21 50.08 3.07
N THR A 9 -54.47 49.53 2.12
CA THR A 9 -54.01 48.15 2.19
C THR A 9 -52.55 48.15 1.80
N GLY A 10 -51.70 48.17 2.83
CA GLY A 10 -50.34 47.68 2.71
C GLY A 10 -50.37 46.25 2.21
N GLN A 11 -49.55 45.95 1.21
CA GLN A 11 -49.23 44.58 0.85
C GLN A 11 -47.73 44.48 0.70
N ASN A 12 -47.14 44.07 1.83
CA ASN A 12 -45.99 43.18 1.95
C ASN A 12 -44.91 43.36 0.88
N SER A 13 -43.94 44.19 1.22
CA SER A 13 -42.53 43.91 0.97
C SER A 13 -42.22 42.48 1.41
N GLN A 14 -42.36 41.54 0.46
CA GLN A 14 -41.86 40.19 0.59
C GLN A 14 -40.35 40.33 0.69
N ASN A 15 -39.85 40.23 1.92
CA ASN A 15 -38.43 40.29 2.23
C ASN A 15 -37.74 39.15 1.49
N ARG A 16 -37.28 39.44 0.27
CA ARG A 16 -36.34 38.62 -0.47
C ARG A 16 -35.07 38.60 0.37
N HIS A 17 -34.84 37.49 1.06
CA HIS A 17 -33.59 37.28 1.76
C HIS A 17 -32.49 37.05 0.71
N GLU A 18 -31.94 38.14 0.16
CA GLU A 18 -30.69 38.09 -0.59
C GLU A 18 -29.56 37.83 0.41
N SER A 19 -29.05 36.60 0.46
CA SER A 19 -27.78 36.31 1.15
C SER A 19 -26.66 37.10 0.47
N ARG A 20 -26.14 38.12 1.16
CA ARG A 20 -25.22 39.12 0.57
C ARG A 20 -23.73 38.91 0.81
N LEU A 21 -23.30 37.78 1.37
CA LEU A 21 -21.87 37.48 1.51
C LEU A 21 -21.61 36.00 1.29
N PHE A 22 -21.10 35.66 0.11
CA PHE A 22 -20.55 34.34 -0.20
C PHE A 22 -19.03 34.38 -0.04
N PHE A 23 -18.51 33.68 0.97
CA PHE A 23 -17.08 33.40 1.08
C PHE A 23 -16.84 31.98 0.61
N SER A 24 -16.13 31.83 -0.50
CA SER A 24 -15.70 30.54 -1.02
C SER A 24 -14.18 30.41 -0.86
N THR A 25 -13.73 29.30 -0.30
CA THR A 25 -12.31 28.91 -0.29
C THR A 25 -11.98 27.97 -1.46
N LEU A 26 -12.90 27.79 -2.42
CA LEU A 26 -12.67 26.94 -3.58
C LEU A 26 -11.85 27.67 -4.64
N GLU A 27 -10.78 27.02 -5.10
CA GLU A 27 -9.88 27.56 -6.13
C GLU A 27 -10.59 27.73 -7.49
N HIS A 28 -11.65 26.95 -7.72
CA HIS A 28 -12.38 26.88 -8.99
C HIS A 28 -13.68 27.70 -9.00
N ALA A 29 -14.03 28.41 -7.93
CA ALA A 29 -15.33 29.09 -7.81
C ALA A 29 -15.23 30.60 -8.05
N ALA A 30 -16.06 31.12 -8.97
CA ALA A 30 -16.41 32.54 -9.02
C ALA A 30 -17.52 32.85 -7.99
N ILE A 31 -17.86 34.13 -7.78
CA ILE A 31 -18.99 34.52 -6.91
C ILE A 31 -20.27 33.90 -7.51
N PRO A 32 -20.93 32.97 -6.80
CA PRO A 32 -22.08 32.24 -7.34
C PRO A 32 -23.29 33.17 -7.45
N SER A 33 -24.03 33.06 -8.55
CA SER A 33 -25.33 33.73 -8.72
C SER A 33 -26.47 32.87 -8.17
N SER A 34 -26.26 31.54 -8.16
CA SER A 34 -27.12 30.53 -7.57
C SER A 34 -26.29 29.52 -6.74
N PRO A 35 -26.82 28.93 -5.65
CA PRO A 35 -26.18 27.84 -4.92
C PRO A 35 -25.73 26.66 -5.81
N THR A 36 -26.45 26.38 -6.89
CA THR A 36 -26.09 25.36 -7.89
C THR A 36 -24.76 25.62 -8.58
N ASP A 37 -24.36 26.90 -8.71
CA ASP A 37 -23.14 27.29 -9.39
C ASP A 37 -21.88 26.80 -8.65
N LEU A 38 -22.02 26.40 -7.38
CA LEU A 38 -20.92 25.87 -6.57
C LEU A 38 -20.72 24.36 -6.71
N PHE A 39 -21.73 23.61 -7.17
CA PHE A 39 -21.65 22.16 -7.23
C PHE A 39 -20.60 21.67 -8.23
N LEU A 40 -20.54 22.31 -9.40
CA LEU A 40 -19.55 21.97 -10.42
C LEU A 40 -18.10 22.32 -9.99
N PRO A 41 -17.81 23.54 -9.50
CA PRO A 41 -16.51 23.86 -8.90
C PRO A 41 -16.10 22.93 -7.76
N LEU A 42 -17.05 22.51 -6.91
CA LEU A 42 -16.79 21.57 -5.83
C LEU A 42 -16.39 20.20 -6.36
N LEU A 43 -17.10 19.69 -7.38
CA LEU A 43 -16.75 18.44 -8.03
C LEU A 43 -15.37 18.51 -8.71
N GLN A 44 -15.06 19.63 -9.37
CA GLN A 44 -13.75 19.85 -10.00
C GLN A 44 -12.62 19.89 -8.97
N GLN A 45 -12.82 20.61 -7.86
CA GLN A 45 -11.84 20.65 -6.78
C GLN A 45 -11.65 19.27 -6.15
N LEU A 46 -12.74 18.56 -5.88
CA LEU A 46 -12.67 17.20 -5.33
C LEU A 46 -11.89 16.27 -6.27
N ARG A 47 -12.19 16.34 -7.58
CA ARG A 47 -11.48 15.59 -8.61
C ARG A 47 -9.98 15.90 -8.61
N SER A 48 -9.61 17.18 -8.60
CA SER A 48 -8.20 17.60 -8.58
C SER A 48 -7.47 17.06 -7.36
N GLN A 49 -8.09 17.11 -6.17
CA GLN A 49 -7.49 16.58 -4.95
C GLN A 49 -7.29 15.06 -5.01
N TRP A 50 -8.24 14.32 -5.57
CA TRP A 50 -8.09 12.87 -5.73
C TRP A 50 -7.02 12.49 -6.75
N VAL A 51 -6.95 13.20 -7.88
CA VAL A 51 -5.88 13.00 -8.87
C VAL A 51 -4.51 13.22 -8.23
N LYS A 52 -4.32 14.35 -7.54
CA LYS A 52 -3.08 14.67 -6.82
C LYS A 52 -2.75 13.62 -5.75
N THR A 53 -3.75 13.12 -5.04
CA THR A 53 -3.56 12.04 -4.05
C THR A 53 -3.07 10.75 -4.71
N CYS A 54 -3.64 10.38 -5.86
CA CYS A 54 -3.21 9.22 -6.62
C CYS A 54 -1.80 9.39 -7.19
N GLU A 55 -1.45 10.56 -7.73
CA GLU A 55 -0.09 10.86 -8.22
C GLU A 55 0.96 10.74 -7.10
N ASN A 56 0.65 11.28 -5.92
CA ASN A 56 1.53 11.13 -4.74
C ASN A 56 1.67 9.67 -4.31
N ALA A 57 0.60 8.88 -4.40
CA ALA A 57 0.62 7.46 -4.11
C ALA A 57 1.47 6.67 -5.12
N GLU A 58 1.36 6.99 -6.42
CA GLU A 58 2.19 6.38 -7.47
C GLU A 58 3.68 6.70 -7.27
N TYR A 59 3.99 7.94 -6.90
CA TYR A 59 5.35 8.35 -6.54
C TYR A 59 5.89 7.56 -5.34
N HIS A 60 5.10 7.44 -4.27
CA HIS A 60 5.46 6.65 -3.09
C HIS A 60 5.72 5.17 -3.43
N LEU A 61 4.85 4.53 -4.22
CA LEU A 61 5.05 3.15 -4.66
C LEU A 61 6.33 2.99 -5.49
N SER A 62 6.68 3.99 -6.30
CA SER A 62 7.91 3.98 -7.10
C SER A 62 9.16 4.03 -6.21
N GLU A 63 9.17 4.88 -5.18
CA GLU A 63 10.25 4.94 -4.20
C GLU A 63 10.35 3.63 -3.39
N MET A 64 9.22 3.07 -2.97
CA MET A 64 9.16 1.81 -2.25
C MET A 64 9.64 0.61 -3.10
N LEU A 65 9.37 0.64 -4.40
CA LEU A 65 9.91 -0.34 -5.34
C LEU A 65 11.44 -0.23 -5.46
N LEU A 66 11.98 0.98 -5.55
CA LEU A 66 13.43 1.19 -5.56
C LEU A 66 14.08 0.66 -4.28
N GLU A 67 13.45 0.86 -3.12
CA GLU A 67 13.96 0.34 -1.85
C GLU A 67 13.94 -1.20 -1.81
N SER A 68 12.90 -1.82 -2.37
CA SER A 68 12.81 -3.29 -2.53
C SER A 68 13.96 -3.85 -3.36
N PHE A 69 14.33 -3.17 -4.45
CA PHE A 69 15.51 -3.55 -5.24
C PHE A 69 16.83 -3.38 -4.48
N LYS A 70 16.98 -2.29 -3.71
CA LYS A 70 18.20 -2.04 -2.91
C LYS A 70 18.35 -3.07 -1.79
N SER A 71 17.26 -3.41 -1.12
CA SER A 71 17.25 -4.37 -0.02
C SER A 71 17.54 -5.80 -0.51
N ASN A 72 17.10 -6.14 -1.73
CA ASN A 72 17.29 -7.43 -2.37
C ASN A 72 16.86 -8.60 -1.45
N GLY A 73 15.70 -8.45 -0.81
CA GLY A 73 15.10 -9.47 0.08
C GLY A 73 15.78 -9.61 1.44
N LYS A 74 16.67 -8.69 1.83
CA LYS A 74 17.34 -8.71 3.14
C LYS A 74 16.55 -7.98 4.23
N ASN A 75 15.57 -7.15 3.86
CA ASN A 75 14.78 -6.38 4.81
C ASN A 75 13.35 -6.94 4.91
N PRO A 76 13.05 -7.75 5.94
CA PRO A 76 11.73 -8.35 6.09
C PRO A 76 10.61 -7.33 6.38
N GLU A 77 10.95 -6.12 6.84
CA GLU A 77 9.95 -5.08 7.15
C GLU A 77 9.30 -4.51 5.90
N LEU A 78 9.94 -4.60 4.73
CA LEU A 78 9.38 -4.07 3.48
C LEU A 78 8.09 -4.77 3.08
N ILE A 79 7.98 -6.09 3.29
CA ILE A 79 6.74 -6.83 3.03
C ILE A 79 5.60 -6.25 3.86
N LYS A 80 5.86 -5.94 5.13
CA LYS A 80 4.85 -5.37 6.03
C LYS A 80 4.42 -3.97 5.56
N ILE A 81 5.38 -3.12 5.18
CA ILE A 81 5.09 -1.79 4.63
C ILE A 81 4.22 -1.88 3.38
N HIS A 82 4.58 -2.75 2.42
CA HIS A 82 3.80 -2.92 1.19
C HIS A 82 2.37 -3.42 1.45
N LEU A 83 2.19 -4.29 2.45
CA LEU A 83 0.87 -4.74 2.88
C LEU A 83 0.07 -3.63 3.57
N GLU A 84 0.71 -2.77 4.35
CA GLU A 84 0.08 -1.60 4.96
C GLU A 84 -0.35 -0.59 3.89
N ASP A 85 0.49 -0.33 2.88
CA ASP A 85 0.16 0.50 1.73
C ASP A 85 -1.07 -0.04 0.99
N ALA A 86 -1.12 -1.36 0.73
CA ALA A 86 -2.28 -1.99 0.12
C ALA A 86 -3.58 -1.77 0.92
N GLN A 87 -3.51 -1.79 2.25
CA GLN A 87 -4.66 -1.47 3.11
C GLN A 87 -5.06 0.01 3.04
N ILE A 88 -4.10 0.92 2.89
CA ILE A 88 -4.38 2.35 2.68
C ILE A 88 -5.16 2.55 1.37
N TRP A 89 -4.76 1.88 0.28
CA TRP A 89 -5.47 1.96 -1.01
C TRP A 89 -6.91 1.49 -0.93
N LEU A 90 -7.17 0.39 -0.20
CA LEU A 90 -8.54 -0.08 0.05
C LEU A 90 -9.37 0.93 0.84
N ARG A 91 -8.77 1.61 1.82
CA ARG A 91 -9.44 2.67 2.59
C ARG A 91 -9.76 3.88 1.72
N PHE A 92 -8.81 4.32 0.89
CA PHE A 92 -9.04 5.42 -0.06
C PHE A 92 -10.17 5.12 -1.03
N HIS A 93 -10.19 3.90 -1.58
CA HIS A 93 -11.26 3.45 -2.46
C HIS A 93 -12.64 3.51 -1.78
N LYS A 94 -12.73 3.06 -0.53
CA LYS A 94 -13.96 3.14 0.28
C LYS A 94 -14.39 4.58 0.54
N THR A 95 -13.44 5.46 0.86
CA THR A 95 -13.72 6.88 1.09
C THR A 95 -14.25 7.56 -0.17
N LEU A 96 -13.63 7.32 -1.32
CA LEU A 96 -14.09 7.86 -2.60
C LEU A 96 -15.52 7.40 -2.91
N LYS A 97 -15.81 6.09 -2.77
CA LYS A 97 -17.16 5.55 -2.99
C LYS A 97 -18.21 6.23 -2.10
N THR A 98 -17.84 6.49 -0.85
CA THR A 98 -18.72 7.19 0.11
C THR A 98 -18.97 8.62 -0.36
N GLN A 99 -17.93 9.36 -0.76
CA GLN A 99 -18.07 10.72 -1.27
C GLN A 99 -18.90 10.79 -2.55
N LEU A 100 -18.70 9.85 -3.48
CA LEU A 100 -19.51 9.73 -4.69
C LEU A 100 -20.98 9.44 -4.37
N SER A 101 -21.26 8.60 -3.37
CA SER A 101 -22.63 8.37 -2.89
C SER A 101 -23.25 9.67 -2.37
N VAL A 102 -22.52 10.41 -1.55
CA VAL A 102 -22.99 11.70 -1.01
C VAL A 102 -23.27 12.72 -2.12
N LEU A 103 -22.45 12.75 -3.17
CA LEU A 103 -22.70 13.62 -4.34
C LEU A 103 -23.96 13.23 -5.12
N ARG A 104 -24.23 11.92 -5.26
CA ARG A 104 -25.47 11.43 -5.88
C ARG A 104 -26.70 11.72 -5.00
N ASP A 105 -26.57 11.57 -3.69
CA ASP A 105 -27.64 11.88 -2.74
C ASP A 105 -27.94 13.38 -2.71
N LEU A 106 -26.89 14.22 -2.79
CA LEU A 106 -27.01 15.67 -2.93
C LEU A 106 -27.79 16.02 -4.20
N HIS A 107 -27.41 15.43 -5.35
CA HIS A 107 -28.11 15.62 -6.63
C HIS A 107 -29.58 15.22 -6.54
N SER A 108 -29.88 14.02 -6.04
CA SER A 108 -31.26 13.53 -5.89
C SER A 108 -32.10 14.42 -4.96
N THR A 109 -31.52 14.85 -3.83
CA THR A 109 -32.18 15.73 -2.87
C THR A 109 -32.45 17.11 -3.47
N TYR A 110 -31.51 17.63 -4.25
CA TYR A 110 -31.66 18.94 -4.88
C TYR A 110 -32.72 18.90 -5.99
N THR A 111 -32.64 17.92 -6.89
CA THR A 111 -33.60 17.78 -8.00
C THR A 111 -35.02 17.55 -7.50
N SER A 112 -35.21 16.79 -6.42
CA SER A 112 -36.53 16.56 -5.82
C SER A 112 -37.10 17.77 -5.07
N ARG A 113 -36.25 18.60 -4.45
CA ARG A 113 -36.67 19.77 -3.66
C ARG A 113 -36.58 21.10 -4.41
N SER A 114 -35.98 21.13 -5.61
CA SER A 114 -35.84 22.31 -6.45
C SER A 114 -37.15 23.08 -6.70
N PRO A 115 -38.31 22.43 -6.95
CA PRO A 115 -39.58 23.14 -7.11
C PRO A 115 -40.06 23.87 -5.83
N ILE A 116 -39.61 23.41 -4.66
CA ILE A 116 -39.98 23.95 -3.35
C ILE A 116 -39.10 25.15 -2.98
N LEU A 117 -37.86 25.18 -3.47
CA LEU A 117 -36.88 26.22 -3.16
C LEU A 117 -37.07 27.51 -3.99
N ALA A 118 -38.01 27.52 -4.95
CA ALA A 118 -38.35 28.67 -5.79
C ALA A 118 -37.13 29.35 -6.44
N GLU A 119 -36.06 28.59 -6.69
CA GLU A 119 -34.97 29.06 -7.53
C GLU A 119 -35.48 29.06 -8.97
N GLU A 120 -35.70 30.26 -9.53
CA GLU A 120 -35.88 30.44 -10.97
C GLU A 120 -34.76 29.68 -11.64
N ALA A 121 -35.12 28.60 -12.36
CA ALA A 121 -34.25 27.64 -13.00
C ALA A 121 -32.88 28.27 -13.34
N SER A 122 -31.94 28.16 -12.39
CA SER A 122 -30.54 28.36 -12.70
C SER A 122 -30.27 27.43 -13.87
N GLY A 123 -29.50 27.84 -14.87
CA GLY A 123 -29.09 27.01 -16.01
C GLY A 123 -28.27 25.76 -15.63
N TRP A 124 -28.39 25.30 -14.39
CA TRP A 124 -27.98 24.03 -13.84
C TRP A 124 -28.51 22.87 -14.68
N ASP A 125 -27.60 22.31 -15.47
CA ASP A 125 -27.82 21.04 -16.15
C ASP A 125 -27.57 19.89 -15.16
N SER A 126 -28.67 19.43 -14.57
CA SER A 126 -28.71 18.28 -13.67
C SER A 126 -28.08 17.03 -14.29
N ASP A 127 -28.27 16.82 -15.58
CA ASP A 127 -27.75 15.64 -16.27
C ASP A 127 -26.25 15.79 -16.53
N ASP A 128 -25.77 16.99 -16.82
CA ASP A 128 -24.33 17.27 -16.93
C ASP A 128 -23.60 17.02 -15.61
N PHE A 129 -24.14 17.46 -14.47
CA PHE A 129 -23.53 17.19 -13.17
C PHE A 129 -23.38 15.69 -12.90
N LEU A 130 -24.44 14.91 -13.14
CA LEU A 130 -24.40 13.46 -12.94
C LEU A 130 -23.38 12.80 -13.88
N ARG A 131 -23.34 13.21 -15.15
CA ARG A 131 -22.33 12.74 -16.11
C ARG A 131 -20.91 13.04 -15.65
N GLN A 132 -20.68 14.21 -15.05
CA GLN A 132 -19.37 14.57 -14.51
C GLN A 132 -19.02 13.74 -13.26
N VAL A 133 -19.99 13.44 -12.39
CA VAL A 133 -19.78 12.52 -11.24
C VAL A 133 -19.40 11.12 -11.72
N GLU A 134 -20.09 10.59 -12.74
CA GLU A 134 -19.77 9.28 -13.35
C GLU A 134 -18.42 9.29 -14.07
N GLY A 135 -18.08 10.38 -14.75
CA GLY A 135 -16.76 10.57 -15.36
C GLY A 135 -15.65 10.59 -14.31
N PHE A 136 -15.89 11.28 -13.19
CA PHE A 136 -14.98 11.34 -12.06
C PHE A 136 -14.76 9.95 -11.41
N GLU A 137 -15.84 9.19 -11.17
CA GLU A 137 -15.77 7.82 -10.66
C GLU A 137 -14.95 6.92 -11.58
N ARG A 138 -15.23 6.92 -12.89
CA ARG A 138 -14.48 6.11 -13.87
C ARG A 138 -13.00 6.47 -13.89
N GLY A 139 -12.67 7.76 -13.87
CA GLY A 139 -11.29 8.24 -13.83
C GLY A 139 -10.55 7.77 -12.58
N CYS A 140 -11.16 7.90 -11.41
CA CYS A 140 -10.52 7.46 -10.17
C CYS A 140 -10.44 5.93 -10.06
N GLN A 141 -11.45 5.19 -10.53
CA GLN A 141 -11.40 3.73 -10.55
C GLN A 141 -10.22 3.22 -11.38
N ALA A 142 -9.93 3.87 -12.53
CA ALA A 142 -8.76 3.53 -13.34
C ALA A 142 -7.44 3.77 -12.57
N LEU A 143 -7.31 4.90 -11.88
CA LEU A 143 -6.13 5.22 -11.06
C LEU A 143 -5.96 4.22 -9.90
N PHE A 144 -7.03 3.87 -9.19
CA PHE A 144 -6.96 2.87 -8.11
C PHE A 144 -6.63 1.47 -8.61
N ASN A 145 -7.12 1.09 -9.79
CA ASN A 145 -6.76 -0.18 -10.40
C ASN A 145 -5.28 -0.22 -10.75
N ASN A 146 -4.71 0.89 -11.23
CA ASN A 146 -3.28 1.02 -11.49
C ASN A 146 -2.46 0.86 -10.20
N LEU A 147 -2.75 1.67 -9.18
CA LEU A 147 -2.11 1.60 -7.85
C LEU A 147 -2.18 0.19 -7.25
N SER A 148 -3.34 -0.47 -7.35
CA SER A 148 -3.54 -1.83 -6.85
C SER A 148 -2.79 -2.89 -7.67
N SER A 149 -2.54 -2.65 -8.96
CA SER A 149 -1.67 -3.52 -9.77
C SER A 149 -0.23 -3.40 -9.32
N ILE A 150 0.29 -2.17 -9.30
CA ILE A 150 1.67 -1.86 -8.90
C ILE A 150 1.97 -2.41 -7.49
N SER A 151 1.08 -2.16 -6.52
CA SER A 151 1.26 -2.66 -5.15
C SER A 151 1.33 -4.20 -5.10
N ARG A 152 0.48 -4.92 -5.86
CA ARG A 152 0.54 -6.39 -5.92
C ARG A 152 1.83 -6.89 -6.55
N GLU A 153 2.29 -6.25 -7.61
CA GLU A 153 3.56 -6.58 -8.29
C GLU A 153 4.75 -6.40 -7.34
N ILE A 154 4.79 -5.30 -6.58
CA ILE A 154 5.84 -5.04 -5.58
C ILE A 154 5.81 -6.10 -4.46
N ILE A 155 4.62 -6.43 -3.93
CA ILE A 155 4.49 -7.45 -2.88
C ILE A 155 5.00 -8.81 -3.37
N GLN A 156 4.64 -9.21 -4.59
CA GLN A 156 5.11 -10.47 -5.18
C GLN A 156 6.62 -10.47 -5.40
N LEU A 157 7.17 -9.36 -5.90
CA LEU A 157 8.61 -9.19 -6.07
C LEU A 157 9.34 -9.34 -4.73
N GLU A 158 8.89 -8.63 -3.69
CA GLU A 158 9.56 -8.65 -2.38
C GLU A 158 9.48 -10.02 -1.72
N PHE A 159 8.35 -10.72 -1.86
CA PHE A 159 8.20 -12.10 -1.40
C PHE A 159 9.19 -13.04 -2.11
N ASN A 160 9.33 -12.90 -3.43
CA ASN A 160 10.27 -13.70 -4.21
C ASN A 160 11.73 -13.42 -3.80
N LEU A 161 12.10 -12.14 -3.65
CA LEU A 161 13.43 -11.74 -3.22
C LEU A 161 13.75 -12.28 -1.82
N THR A 162 12.83 -12.11 -0.87
CA THR A 162 12.98 -12.60 0.50
C THR A 162 13.11 -14.13 0.54
N SER A 163 12.28 -14.84 -0.23
CA SER A 163 12.34 -16.31 -0.32
C SER A 163 13.69 -16.80 -0.87
N ILE A 164 14.25 -16.11 -1.87
CA ILE A 164 15.57 -16.43 -2.42
C ILE A 164 16.67 -16.15 -1.39
N ALA A 165 16.61 -15.01 -0.71
CA ALA A 165 17.57 -14.64 0.32
C ALA A 165 17.57 -15.65 1.48
N GLU A 166 16.40 -16.04 1.95
CA GLU A 166 16.21 -17.03 2.99
C GLU A 166 16.68 -18.43 2.54
N ALA A 167 16.38 -18.85 1.31
CA ALA A 167 16.87 -20.13 0.77
C ALA A 167 18.41 -20.18 0.69
N ARG A 168 19.04 -19.06 0.31
CA ARG A 168 20.51 -18.95 0.32
C ARG A 168 21.08 -19.01 1.73
N PHE A 169 20.44 -18.35 2.69
CA PHE A 169 20.81 -18.40 4.10
C PHE A 169 20.64 -19.81 4.70
N SER A 170 19.53 -20.47 4.39
CA SER A 170 19.27 -21.87 4.78
C SER A 170 20.30 -22.84 4.18
N THR A 171 20.67 -22.62 2.91
CA THR A 171 21.70 -23.44 2.26
C THR A 171 23.08 -23.25 2.90
N SER A 172 23.46 -22.00 3.24
CA SER A 172 24.75 -21.72 3.87
C SER A 172 24.84 -22.24 5.31
N THR A 173 23.74 -22.13 6.07
CA THR A 173 23.61 -22.71 7.42
C THR A 173 23.63 -24.23 7.36
N ASN A 174 22.92 -24.87 6.42
CA ASN A 174 22.95 -26.32 6.21
C ASN A 174 24.37 -26.81 5.85
N LYS A 175 25.07 -26.14 4.93
CA LYS A 175 26.48 -26.44 4.63
C LYS A 175 27.37 -26.37 5.87
N SER A 176 27.16 -25.35 6.72
CA SER A 176 27.91 -25.18 7.96
C SER A 176 27.55 -26.24 9.01
N MET A 177 26.27 -26.61 9.14
CA MET A 177 25.79 -27.67 10.03
C MET A 177 26.33 -29.04 9.62
N LYS A 178 26.37 -29.35 8.31
CA LYS A 178 26.98 -30.58 7.82
C LYS A 178 28.46 -30.67 8.20
N ARG A 179 29.20 -29.56 8.05
CA ARG A 179 30.62 -29.50 8.45
C ARG A 179 30.79 -29.71 9.95
N LEU A 180 29.97 -29.05 10.78
CA LEU A 180 30.02 -29.21 12.23
C LEU A 180 29.65 -30.64 12.66
N SER A 181 28.57 -31.19 12.09
CA SER A 181 28.10 -32.55 12.36
C SER A 181 29.18 -33.58 12.03
N TRP A 182 29.86 -33.43 10.88
CA TRP A 182 30.97 -34.30 10.51
C TRP A 182 32.12 -34.27 11.53
N ILE A 183 32.49 -33.07 12.02
CA ILE A 183 33.55 -32.91 13.03
C ILE A 183 33.13 -33.56 14.36
N THR A 184 31.90 -33.32 14.80
CA THR A 184 31.37 -33.87 16.06
C THR A 184 31.27 -35.40 16.01
N LEU A 185 30.79 -35.97 14.90
CA LEU A 185 30.72 -37.42 14.71
C LEU A 185 32.12 -38.06 14.71
N SER A 186 33.10 -37.42 14.06
CA SER A 186 34.47 -37.92 14.02
C SER A 186 35.11 -37.92 15.42
N THR A 187 34.95 -36.83 16.17
CA THR A 187 35.51 -36.71 17.53
C THR A 187 34.85 -37.65 18.53
N GLN A 188 33.52 -37.80 18.51
CA GLN A 188 32.81 -38.73 19.38
C GLN A 188 33.15 -40.20 19.07
N THR A 189 33.29 -40.57 17.80
CA THR A 189 33.68 -41.94 17.43
C THR A 189 35.12 -42.23 17.86
N LEU A 190 36.03 -41.26 17.69
CA LEU A 190 37.46 -41.44 18.00
C LEU A 190 37.74 -41.51 19.51
N PHE A 191 37.01 -40.73 20.31
CA PHE A 191 37.22 -40.63 21.76
C PHE A 191 36.18 -41.38 22.61
N GLY A 192 35.02 -41.73 22.07
CA GLY A 192 33.94 -42.39 22.81
C GLY A 192 34.07 -43.91 22.92
N MET A 193 34.87 -44.56 22.07
CA MET A 193 34.95 -46.03 21.98
C MET A 193 36.28 -46.63 22.45
N ASN A 194 37.29 -45.82 22.78
CA ASN A 194 38.67 -46.30 23.02
C ASN A 194 39.30 -45.83 24.34
N VAL A 195 38.48 -45.41 25.32
CA VAL A 195 38.96 -44.94 26.64
C VAL A 195 39.63 -46.07 27.44
N ASP A 196 39.29 -47.34 27.20
CA ASP A 196 39.96 -48.49 27.84
C ASP A 196 41.35 -48.81 27.26
N ALA A 197 41.72 -48.25 26.11
CA ALA A 197 43.05 -48.46 25.51
C ALA A 197 44.13 -47.49 26.04
N LEU A 198 43.73 -46.41 26.72
CA LEU A 198 44.65 -45.41 27.28
C LEU A 198 45.00 -45.65 28.75
N GLU A 199 44.34 -46.60 29.42
CA GLU A 199 44.59 -46.95 30.82
C GLU A 199 45.97 -47.63 31.02
N LYS A 200 46.48 -48.31 29.99
CA LYS A 200 47.83 -48.89 29.99
C LYS A 200 48.81 -47.99 29.28
N LYS A 201 49.50 -47.11 30.01
CA LYS A 201 50.63 -46.25 29.57
C LYS A 201 51.37 -46.85 28.34
N PRO A 202 50.99 -46.48 27.10
CA PRO A 202 51.57 -47.12 25.92
C PRO A 202 52.95 -46.51 25.62
N PRO A 203 53.88 -47.27 25.02
CA PRO A 203 55.16 -46.75 24.59
C PRO A 203 54.97 -45.59 23.59
N TRP A 204 55.76 -44.51 23.75
CA TRP A 204 55.65 -43.26 22.99
C TRP A 204 55.74 -43.43 21.46
N TRP A 205 56.29 -44.55 21.00
CA TRP A 205 56.44 -44.87 19.58
C TRP A 205 55.11 -45.21 18.88
N LEU A 206 54.06 -45.60 19.62
CA LEU A 206 52.72 -45.87 19.06
C LEU A 206 51.99 -44.60 18.59
N TYR A 207 52.40 -43.42 19.08
CA TYR A 207 51.83 -42.15 18.65
C TYR A 207 52.23 -41.77 17.22
N ILE A 208 53.38 -42.25 16.74
CA ILE A 208 53.88 -41.96 15.38
C ILE A 208 53.00 -42.59 14.28
N PRO A 209 52.73 -43.91 14.28
CA PRO A 209 51.85 -44.51 13.29
C PRO A 209 50.39 -44.05 13.46
N PHE A 210 49.96 -43.72 14.69
CA PHE A 210 48.64 -43.14 14.92
C PHE A 210 48.51 -41.74 14.30
N ALA A 211 49.48 -40.85 14.53
CA ALA A 211 49.51 -39.52 13.92
C ALA A 211 49.55 -39.61 12.39
N PHE A 212 50.40 -40.47 11.84
CA PHE A 212 50.46 -40.72 10.40
C PHE A 212 49.12 -41.25 9.85
N GLY A 213 48.49 -42.20 10.54
CA GLY A 213 47.17 -42.73 10.17
C GLY A 213 46.10 -41.64 10.16
N THR A 214 46.08 -40.75 11.16
CA THR A 214 45.12 -39.63 11.19
C THR A 214 45.36 -38.62 10.07
N ILE A 215 46.61 -38.35 9.69
CA ILE A 215 46.96 -37.48 8.56
C ILE A 215 46.50 -38.10 7.23
N VAL A 216 46.73 -39.40 7.04
CA VAL A 216 46.30 -40.12 5.82
C VAL A 216 44.79 -40.13 5.69
N VAL A 217 44.05 -40.40 6.79
CA VAL A 217 42.58 -40.35 6.78
C VAL A 217 42.08 -38.93 6.49
N ALA A 218 42.70 -37.90 7.09
CA ALA A 218 42.35 -36.51 6.82
C ALA A 218 42.56 -36.14 5.35
N LEU A 219 43.67 -36.60 4.73
CA LEU A 219 43.95 -36.38 3.31
C LEU A 219 42.96 -37.13 2.39
N ILE A 220 42.60 -38.37 2.73
CA ILE A 220 41.60 -39.14 1.96
C ILE A 220 40.25 -38.42 1.99
N VAL A 221 39.76 -38.05 3.17
CA VAL A 221 38.49 -37.32 3.34
C VAL A 221 38.52 -36.00 2.55
N TRP A 222 39.62 -35.26 2.63
CA TRP A 222 39.80 -34.01 1.88
C TRP A 222 39.74 -34.22 0.36
N ILE A 223 40.41 -35.25 -0.16
CA ILE A 223 40.41 -35.58 -1.58
C ILE A 223 39.01 -36.00 -2.03
N THR A 224 38.31 -36.84 -1.26
CA THR A 224 36.94 -37.25 -1.59
C THR A 224 35.97 -36.06 -1.61
N PHE A 225 36.10 -35.12 -0.67
CA PHE A 225 35.28 -33.91 -0.65
C PHE A 225 35.60 -32.95 -1.80
N LYS A 226 36.87 -32.86 -2.21
CA LYS A 226 37.30 -32.02 -3.33
C LYS A 226 36.90 -32.60 -4.69
N SER A 227 36.89 -33.92 -4.83
CA SER A 227 36.52 -34.60 -6.09
C SER A 227 35.03 -34.70 -6.36
N ASN A 228 34.17 -34.41 -5.37
CA ASN A 228 32.71 -34.34 -5.54
C ASN A 228 32.20 -32.91 -5.29
N PRO A 229 32.34 -31.99 -6.27
CA PRO A 229 31.70 -30.69 -6.21
C PRO A 229 30.21 -30.85 -6.58
N GLY A 230 29.41 -31.29 -5.61
CA GLY A 230 27.95 -31.18 -5.65
C GLY A 230 27.46 -29.83 -5.14
#